data_AF-A0A356CHI1-F1
#
_entry.id   AF-A0A356CHI1-F1
#
_cell.length_a   1.000
_cell.length_b   1.000
_cell.length_c   1.000
_cell.angle_alpha   90.00
_cell.angle_beta   90.00
_cell.angle_gamma   90.00
#
_symmetry.space_group_name_H-M   'P 1'
#
loop_
_entity.id
_entity.type
_entity.pdbx_description
1 polymer ?
#
loop_
_entity_poly.entity_id
_entity_poly.type
_entity_poly.pdbx_seq_one_letter_code
_entity_poly.pdbx_strand_id
1 'polypeptide(L)' 'RREAQEGWRLSCQTPVKQDMKVQVPEEVFGVKRWECVVESNHNVATFIKELTLRLPEGENVDFRAGGYVQLECP' A
#
# COMPACT_ATOMS: atom_id res chain seq x y z
N ARG A 1 13.23 -9.72 18.10
CA ARG A 1 12.95 -10.88 19.00
C ARG A 1 11.87 -10.57 20.04
N ARG A 2 11.84 -9.37 20.62
CA ARG A 2 10.84 -8.96 21.62
C ARG A 2 9.40 -8.97 21.10
N GLU A 3 9.15 -8.37 19.94
CA GLU A 3 7.82 -8.34 19.30
C GLU A 3 7.26 -9.74 19.02
N ALA A 4 8.14 -10.68 18.64
CA ALA A 4 7.74 -12.07 18.42
C ALA A 4 7.34 -12.79 19.72
N GLN A 5 7.93 -12.43 20.86
CA GLN A 5 7.50 -12.92 22.18
C GLN A 5 6.17 -12.28 22.60
N GLU A 6 5.89 -11.06 22.14
CA GLU A 6 4.63 -10.34 22.31
C GLU A 6 3.54 -10.77 21.30
N GLY A 7 3.80 -11.80 20.50
CA GLY A 7 2.82 -12.38 19.57
C GLY A 7 2.78 -11.75 18.17
N TRP A 8 3.58 -10.71 17.90
CA TRP A 8 3.65 -10.11 16.57
C TRP A 8 4.34 -11.03 15.56
N ARG A 9 3.80 -11.06 14.34
CA ARG A 9 4.30 -11.89 13.25
C ARG A 9 4.23 -11.10 11.94
N LEU A 10 5.22 -11.29 11.07
CA LEU A 10 5.17 -10.80 9.70
C LEU A 10 4.24 -11.72 8.91
N SER A 11 3.11 -11.18 8.44
CA SER A 11 2.09 -11.95 7.71
C SER A 11 2.68 -12.68 6.50
N CYS A 12 3.56 -12.03 5.73
CA CYS A 12 4.20 -12.61 4.55
C CYS A 12 5.24 -13.70 4.85
N GLN A 13 5.70 -13.84 6.11
CA GLN A 13 6.74 -14.80 6.49
C GLN A 13 6.24 -15.88 7.47
N THR A 14 4.94 -15.89 7.79
CA THR A 14 4.38 -16.79 8.79
C THR A 14 3.58 -17.90 8.13
N PRO A 15 4.05 -19.17 8.14
CA PRO A 15 3.31 -20.27 7.56
C PRO A 15 2.07 -20.62 8.39
N VAL A 16 0.92 -20.76 7.73
CA VAL A 16 -0.36 -21.13 8.36
C VAL A 16 -0.51 -22.66 8.34
N LYS A 17 -0.33 -23.29 9.50
CA LYS A 17 -0.38 -24.76 9.65
C LYS A 17 -1.63 -25.28 10.36
N GLN A 18 -2.38 -24.38 10.99
CA GLN A 18 -3.61 -24.65 11.73
C GLN A 18 -4.44 -23.37 11.76
N ASP A 19 -5.73 -23.50 12.07
CA ASP A 19 -6.62 -22.36 12.23
C ASP A 19 -6.06 -21.39 13.28
N MET A 20 -6.10 -20.10 12.95
CA MET A 20 -5.56 -19.04 13.79
C MET A 20 -6.50 -17.84 13.83
N LYS A 21 -6.52 -17.18 14.99
CA LYS A 21 -7.13 -15.87 15.16
C LYS A 21 -6.03 -14.84 15.11
N VAL A 22 -6.13 -13.90 14.16
CA VAL A 22 -5.17 -12.82 13.97
C VAL A 22 -5.88 -11.48 14.13
N GLN A 23 -5.16 -10.51 14.70
CA GLN A 23 -5.61 -9.13 14.77
C GLN A 23 -4.78 -8.32 13.78
N VAL A 24 -5.44 -7.58 12.92
CA VAL A 24 -4.80 -6.67 11.96
C VAL A 24 -5.32 -5.26 12.18
N PRO A 25 -4.50 -4.22 11.90
CA PRO A 25 -4.97 -2.84 11.94
C PRO A 25 -6.15 -2.61 11.00
N GLU A 26 -7.11 -1.78 11.42
CA GLU A 26 -8.34 -1.52 10.66
C GLU A 26 -8.08 -0.88 9.29
N GLU A 27 -7.01 -0.08 9.19
CA GLU A 27 -6.55 0.55 7.95
C GLU A 27 -6.22 -0.44 6.82
N VAL A 28 -5.88 -1.69 7.16
CA VAL A 28 -5.57 -2.73 6.16
C VAL A 28 -6.82 -3.14 5.37
N PHE A 29 -8.02 -3.00 5.94
CA PHE A 29 -9.26 -3.32 5.25
C PHE A 29 -9.71 -2.24 4.26
N GLY A 30 -9.12 -1.04 4.32
CA GLY A 30 -9.47 0.10 3.46
C GLY A 30 -8.78 0.11 2.10
N VAL A 31 -7.90 -0.87 1.81
CA VAL A 31 -7.10 -0.86 0.58
C VAL A 31 -7.98 -1.19 -0.62
N LYS A 32 -8.17 -0.19 -1.49
CA LYS A 32 -8.80 -0.36 -2.80
C LYS A 32 -7.73 -0.36 -3.87
N ARG A 33 -7.98 -1.10 -4.96
CA ARG A 33 -7.16 -1.10 -6.16
C ARG A 33 -7.84 -0.25 -7.22
N TRP A 34 -7.10 0.64 -7.85
CA TRP A 34 -7.59 1.49 -8.92
C TRP A 34 -6.69 1.35 -10.15
N GLU A 35 -7.31 1.44 -11.33
CA GLU A 35 -6.59 1.66 -12.58
C GLU A 35 -6.55 3.16 -12.85
N CYS A 36 -5.34 3.72 -12.84
CA CYS A 36 -5.11 5.15 -13.03
C CYS A 36 -4.50 5.42 -14.40
N VAL A 37 -4.76 6.60 -14.95
CA VAL A 37 -4.14 7.05 -16.22
C VAL A 37 -2.94 7.93 -15.89
N VAL A 38 -1.79 7.67 -16.53
CA VAL A 38 -0.62 8.55 -16.41
C VAL A 38 -0.91 9.85 -17.15
N GLU A 39 -0.97 10.95 -16.40
CA GLU A 39 -1.19 12.29 -16.95
C GLU A 39 0.13 12.95 -17.33
N SER A 40 1.16 12.80 -16.49
CA SER A 40 2.50 13.34 -16.76
C SER A 40 3.60 12.53 -16.06
N ASN A 41 4.83 12.67 -16.55
CA ASN A 41 6.01 11.95 -16.03
C ASN A 41 7.31 12.75 -16.25
N HIS A 42 7.34 13.97 -15.72
CA HIS A 42 8.44 14.92 -15.95
C HIS A 42 9.69 14.57 -15.15
N ASN A 43 10.87 14.84 -15.69
CA ASN A 43 12.11 14.74 -14.93
C ASN A 43 12.27 15.99 -14.06
N VAL A 44 12.38 15.81 -12.74
CA VAL A 44 12.70 16.90 -11.80
C VAL A 44 14.18 16.91 -11.42
N ALA A 45 14.87 15.80 -11.64
CA ALA A 45 16.32 15.69 -11.55
C ALA A 45 16.83 14.62 -12.53
N THR A 46 18.15 14.40 -12.59
CA THR A 46 18.78 13.40 -13.47
C THR A 46 18.16 12.00 -13.34
N PHE A 47 17.74 11.63 -12.12
CA PHE A 47 17.18 10.31 -11.81
C PHE A 47 15.85 10.35 -11.05
N ILE A 48 15.21 11.52 -10.95
CA ILE A 48 13.93 11.66 -10.23
C ILE A 48 12.87 12.16 -11.21
N LYS A 49 11.74 11.47 -11.20
CA LYS A 49 10.56 11.80 -12.00
C LYS A 49 9.38 12.13 -11.10
N GLU A 50 8.63 13.15 -11.50
CA GLU A 50 7.32 13.46 -10.94
C GLU A 50 6.26 12.77 -11.78
N LEU A 51 5.68 11.70 -11.22
CA LEU A 51 4.62 10.91 -11.84
C LEU A 51 3.26 11.42 -11.36
N THR A 52 2.50 12.04 -12.25
CA THR A 52 1.13 12.47 -11.97
C THR A 52 0.15 11.45 -12.52
N LEU A 53 -0.70 10.91 -11.64
CA LEU A 53 -1.71 9.91 -11.98
C LEU A 53 -3.10 10.51 -11.83
N ARG A 54 -3.93 10.34 -12.86
CA ARG A 54 -5.34 10.68 -12.82
C ARG A 54 -6.11 9.47 -12.30
N LEU A 55 -6.81 9.67 -11.19
CA LEU A 55 -7.75 8.71 -10.63
C LEU A 55 -8.99 8.59 -11.53
N PRO A 56 -9.66 7.43 -11.57
CA PRO A 56 -10.93 7.28 -12.28
C PRO A 56 -12.01 8.20 -11.70
N GLU A 57 -12.98 8.59 -12.54
CA GLU A 57 -14.04 9.51 -12.14
C GLU A 57 -14.87 8.94 -10.98
N GLY A 58 -15.12 9.77 -9.96
CA GLY A 58 -15.93 9.40 -8.79
C GLY A 58 -15.17 8.72 -7.65
N GLU A 59 -13.89 8.40 -7.83
CA GLU A 59 -13.05 7.87 -6.75
C GLU A 59 -12.30 8.99 -6.02
N ASN A 60 -12.42 9.01 -4.69
CA ASN A 60 -11.65 9.90 -3.83
C ASN A 60 -10.76 9.04 -2.93
N VAL A 61 -9.45 9.27 -3.00
CA VAL A 61 -8.51 8.64 -2.09
C VAL A 61 -8.49 9.51 -0.85
N ASP A 62 -9.04 9.02 0.26
CA ASP A 62 -8.91 9.64 1.60
C ASP A 62 -7.45 9.55 2.09
N PHE A 63 -6.57 10.25 1.39
CA PHE A 63 -5.15 10.25 1.64
C PHE A 63 -4.84 11.19 2.80
N ARG A 64 -4.19 10.65 3.84
CA ARG A 64 -3.56 11.47 4.88
C ARG A 64 -2.14 11.79 4.45
N ALA A 65 -1.72 13.04 4.65
CA ALA A 65 -0.34 13.45 4.39
C ALA A 65 0.64 12.52 5.12
N GLY A 66 1.62 11.97 4.39
CA GLY A 66 2.55 10.96 4.89
C GLY A 66 2.18 9.51 4.56
N GLY A 67 1.03 9.27 3.93
CA GLY A 67 0.70 7.96 3.35
C GLY A 67 1.56 7.61 2.14
N TYR A 68 1.40 6.38 1.64
CA TYR A 68 2.01 5.92 0.40
C TYR A 68 1.01 5.08 -0.40
N VAL A 69 1.26 4.96 -1.70
CA VAL A 69 0.51 4.06 -2.59
C VAL A 69 1.44 2.94 -3.07
N GLN A 70 0.87 1.77 -3.36
CA GLN A 70 1.60 0.68 -4.01
C GLN A 70 1.30 0.71 -5.50
N LEU A 71 2.36 0.77 -6.31
CA LEU A 71 2.26 0.68 -7.77
C LEU A 71 2.62 -0.73 -8.19
N GLU A 72 1.74 -1.38 -8.94
CA GLU A 72 2.04 -2.64 -9.60
C GLU A 72 2.43 -2.33 -11.06
N CYS A 73 3.60 -2.82 -11.46
CA CYS A 73 4.03 -2.79 -12.85
C CYS A 73 3.84 -4.19 -13.44
N PRO A 74 3.15 -4.35 -14.59
CA PRO A 74 3.12 -5.62 -15.31
C PRO A 74 4.51 -6.01 -15.86
#